data_AF-A0A537ZJP2-F1
#
_entry.id   AF-A0A537ZJP2-F1
#
_cell.length_a   1.000
_cell.length_b   1.000
_cell.length_c   1.000
_cell.angle_alpha   90.00
_cell.angle_beta   90.00
_cell.angle_gamma   90.00
#
_symmetry.space_group_name_H-M   'P 1'
#
loop_
_entity.id
_entity.type
_entity.pdbx_description
1 polymer ?
#
loop_
_entity_poly.entity_id
_entity_poly.type
_entity_poly.pdbx_seq_one_letter_code
_entity_poly.pdbx_strand_id
1 'polypeptide(L)'
;MHVAYQVFGEGDLDLVLVTGFVTHIELIWEHEPAARLLQSLGSFARVIQFDRRGAGLSDPVATAPTLEERMDDVRAVMDAAGSERAALVGVSEGVPMSIMFAATYPERVQSMVLIGGMARSTYADDYPWPLPVEALMESAGEFVLPYWGQGTMVEVVAPSQAEDADARAWFARIERATASPGMLASLAQMFLDIDVRDVVPTVHVPTLVLHRRHDRLVNVRNGRWLAEHLPDARLVELPGSDHSLLYEEPESALGEVQEFLTGARSTPTPDRMLATVLFTDIVDSTKTATELGDRRWREVLEGHQRAVRDALARFDGREVKSTGDGFLATFDGPARGIHCARAILDSSDPLGIRVRAGLHTGECEVMGDDIGGIAVHIAARVSAYAGAGEVLVSRTVKDLVAGSGIVFTDRGTHELKGVPDVWQLYAAG
;
A
#
# COMPACT_ATOMS: atom_id res chain seq x y z
N MET A 1 -15.71 -26.14 -16.81
CA MET A 1 -14.59 -25.28 -16.42
C MET A 1 -15.19 -23.99 -15.91
N HIS A 2 -15.12 -23.76 -14.60
CA HIS A 2 -15.54 -22.53 -13.95
C HIS A 2 -14.31 -21.74 -13.51
N VAL A 3 -14.30 -20.45 -13.85
CA VAL A 3 -13.21 -19.53 -13.50
C VAL A 3 -13.72 -18.61 -12.40
N ALA A 4 -13.07 -18.65 -11.23
CA ALA A 4 -13.35 -17.74 -10.13
C ALA A 4 -12.78 -16.36 -10.46
N TYR A 5 -13.59 -15.33 -10.30
CA TYR A 5 -13.21 -13.95 -10.57
C TYR A 5 -13.81 -13.00 -9.53
N GLN A 6 -13.20 -11.82 -9.43
CA GLN A 6 -13.66 -10.73 -8.60
C GLN A 6 -13.63 -9.43 -9.43
N VAL A 7 -14.65 -8.60 -9.24
CA VAL A 7 -14.72 -7.24 -9.80
C VAL A 7 -14.79 -6.24 -8.66
N PHE A 8 -13.94 -5.22 -8.71
CA PHE A 8 -13.90 -4.14 -7.71
C PHE A 8 -13.38 -2.84 -8.33
N GLY A 9 -13.50 -1.74 -7.60
CA GLY A 9 -13.17 -0.40 -8.11
C GLY A 9 -14.33 0.25 -8.86
N GLU A 10 -14.28 1.57 -8.98
CA GLU A 10 -15.39 2.40 -9.51
C GLU A 10 -14.98 3.21 -10.74
N GLY A 11 -13.79 2.99 -11.31
CA GLY A 11 -13.32 3.71 -12.49
C GLY A 11 -14.02 3.30 -13.79
N ASP A 12 -14.14 4.24 -14.73
CA ASP A 12 -14.76 4.00 -16.06
C ASP A 12 -13.91 3.09 -16.97
N LEU A 13 -12.62 2.92 -16.66
CA LEU A 13 -11.70 2.03 -17.38
C LEU A 13 -11.84 0.60 -16.85
N ASP A 14 -12.16 -0.35 -17.73
CA ASP A 14 -12.03 -1.77 -17.40
C ASP A 14 -10.55 -2.19 -17.46
N LEU A 15 -10.09 -2.86 -16.40
CA LEU A 15 -8.74 -3.40 -16.30
C LEU A 15 -8.84 -4.89 -15.95
N VAL A 16 -8.32 -5.76 -16.82
CA VAL A 16 -8.23 -7.19 -16.53
C VAL A 16 -6.83 -7.51 -16.03
N LEU A 17 -6.73 -7.96 -14.79
CA LEU A 17 -5.48 -8.34 -14.16
C LEU A 17 -5.20 -9.82 -14.45
N VAL A 18 -4.24 -10.06 -15.36
CA VAL A 18 -3.82 -11.39 -15.81
C VAL A 18 -2.52 -11.74 -15.09
N THR A 19 -2.64 -12.36 -13.91
CA THR A 19 -1.51 -12.69 -13.03
C THR A 19 -0.76 -13.95 -13.42
N GLY A 20 0.42 -14.14 -12.81
CA GLY A 20 1.26 -15.32 -12.95
C GLY A 20 0.71 -16.57 -12.25
N PHE A 21 1.58 -17.55 -11.98
CA PHE A 21 1.19 -18.87 -11.45
C PHE A 21 0.52 -18.85 -10.07
N VAL A 22 1.03 -18.04 -9.15
CA VAL A 22 0.56 -18.02 -7.75
C VAL A 22 -0.53 -16.97 -7.58
N THR A 23 -1.79 -17.42 -7.48
CA THR A 23 -2.96 -16.55 -7.35
C THR A 23 -4.01 -17.18 -6.43
N HIS A 24 -4.66 -16.34 -5.64
CA HIS A 24 -5.88 -16.69 -4.92
C HIS A 24 -6.66 -15.40 -4.64
N ILE A 25 -7.79 -15.20 -5.35
CA ILE A 25 -8.48 -13.89 -5.39
C ILE A 25 -9.03 -13.39 -4.03
N GLU A 26 -9.26 -14.27 -3.06
CA GLU A 26 -9.64 -13.85 -1.69
C GLU A 26 -8.42 -13.61 -0.79
N LEU A 27 -7.50 -14.58 -0.67
CA LEU A 27 -6.34 -14.50 0.22
C LEU A 27 -5.36 -13.37 -0.12
N ILE A 28 -5.35 -12.91 -1.38
CA ILE A 28 -4.50 -11.79 -1.81
C ILE A 28 -4.79 -10.51 -1.00
N TRP A 29 -6.04 -10.31 -0.55
CA TRP A 29 -6.45 -9.15 0.24
C TRP A 29 -5.99 -9.17 1.70
N GLU A 30 -5.63 -10.34 2.21
CA GLU A 30 -5.10 -10.47 3.58
C GLU A 30 -3.63 -10.02 3.69
N HIS A 31 -2.98 -9.77 2.55
CA HIS A 31 -1.61 -9.27 2.50
C HIS A 31 -1.59 -7.79 2.21
N GLU A 32 -1.19 -7.01 3.19
CA GLU A 32 -1.29 -5.55 3.14
C GLU A 32 -0.61 -4.92 1.91
N PRO A 33 0.63 -5.31 1.51
CA PRO A 33 1.24 -4.81 0.27
C PRO A 33 0.45 -5.13 -1.00
N ALA A 34 -0.16 -6.32 -1.09
CA ALA A 34 -0.98 -6.70 -2.23
C ALA A 34 -2.34 -6.00 -2.22
N ALA A 35 -2.98 -5.90 -1.05
CA ALA A 35 -4.22 -5.15 -0.88
C ALA A 35 -4.04 -3.68 -1.30
N ARG A 36 -2.95 -3.02 -0.90
CA ARG A 36 -2.63 -1.64 -1.33
C ARG A 36 -2.50 -1.52 -2.85
N LEU A 37 -1.82 -2.47 -3.51
CA LEU A 37 -1.69 -2.50 -4.96
C LEU A 37 -3.08 -2.61 -5.63
N LEU A 38 -3.91 -3.54 -5.19
CA LEU A 38 -5.26 -3.74 -5.73
C LEU A 38 -6.15 -2.52 -5.48
N GLN A 39 -6.15 -1.94 -4.27
CA GLN A 39 -6.87 -0.70 -3.95
C GLN A 39 -6.43 0.46 -4.84
N SER A 40 -5.12 0.58 -5.09
CA SER A 40 -4.59 1.63 -5.96
C SER A 40 -5.08 1.48 -7.39
N LEU A 41 -5.06 0.26 -7.95
CA LEU A 41 -5.65 0.00 -9.27
C LEU A 41 -7.17 0.29 -9.28
N GLY A 42 -7.88 -0.14 -8.24
CA GLY A 42 -9.33 0.08 -8.09
C GLY A 42 -9.74 1.54 -7.92
N SER A 43 -8.81 2.43 -7.54
CA SER A 43 -9.07 3.86 -7.39
C SER A 43 -9.27 4.60 -8.72
N PHE A 44 -8.78 4.03 -9.83
CA PHE A 44 -8.88 4.65 -11.16
C PHE A 44 -9.42 3.70 -12.25
N ALA A 45 -9.66 2.42 -11.94
CA ALA A 45 -10.19 1.43 -12.86
C ALA A 45 -11.23 0.53 -12.18
N ARG A 46 -12.14 -0.03 -12.97
CA ARG A 46 -12.91 -1.21 -12.60
C ARG A 46 -12.04 -2.44 -12.89
N VAL A 47 -11.47 -3.00 -11.83
CA VAL A 47 -10.51 -4.10 -11.92
C VAL A 47 -11.26 -5.43 -11.91
N ILE A 48 -10.91 -6.27 -12.88
CA ILE A 48 -11.40 -7.63 -13.07
C ILE A 48 -10.20 -8.56 -12.87
N GLN A 49 -10.13 -9.23 -11.73
CA GLN A 49 -9.08 -10.21 -11.44
C GLN A 49 -9.68 -11.61 -11.35
N PHE A 50 -8.89 -12.63 -11.64
CA PHE A 50 -9.37 -14.00 -11.65
C PHE A 50 -8.26 -14.99 -11.27
N ASP A 51 -8.68 -16.12 -10.72
CA ASP A 51 -7.81 -17.27 -10.58
C ASP A 51 -7.89 -18.09 -11.86
N ARG A 52 -6.74 -18.45 -12.42
CA ARG A 52 -6.70 -19.20 -13.68
C ARG A 52 -7.15 -20.64 -13.46
N ARG A 53 -7.57 -21.32 -14.52
CA ARG A 53 -7.86 -22.77 -14.42
C ARG A 53 -6.70 -23.53 -13.79
N GLY A 54 -6.98 -24.40 -12.84
CA GLY A 54 -5.95 -25.13 -12.09
C GLY A 54 -5.27 -24.35 -10.96
N ALA A 55 -5.71 -23.13 -10.66
CA ALA A 55 -5.17 -22.30 -9.57
C ALA A 55 -6.29 -21.69 -8.71
N GLY A 56 -5.97 -21.44 -7.44
CA GLY A 56 -6.80 -20.70 -6.49
C GLY A 56 -8.21 -21.29 -6.35
N LEU A 57 -9.22 -20.45 -6.55
CA LEU A 57 -10.64 -20.83 -6.43
C LEU A 57 -11.27 -21.37 -7.72
N SER A 58 -10.52 -21.48 -8.82
CA SER A 58 -11.00 -22.04 -10.09
C SER A 58 -10.96 -23.56 -10.14
N ASP A 59 -11.73 -24.18 -11.05
CA ASP A 59 -11.75 -25.65 -11.17
C ASP A 59 -10.32 -26.20 -11.43
N PRO A 60 -9.95 -27.35 -10.83
CA PRO A 60 -8.71 -28.03 -11.16
C PRO A 60 -8.74 -28.58 -12.59
N VAL A 61 -7.57 -28.71 -13.20
CA VAL A 61 -7.42 -29.31 -14.54
C VAL A 61 -6.79 -30.70 -14.47
N ALA A 62 -7.23 -31.60 -15.35
CA ALA A 62 -6.71 -32.97 -15.40
C ALA A 62 -5.40 -33.08 -16.18
N THR A 63 -5.20 -32.20 -17.16
CA THR A 63 -4.02 -32.09 -18.02
C THR A 63 -3.63 -30.63 -18.16
N ALA A 64 -2.36 -30.36 -18.46
CA ALA A 64 -1.87 -29.02 -18.78
C ALA A 64 -2.69 -28.38 -19.92
N PRO A 65 -3.49 -27.33 -19.68
CA PRO A 65 -4.16 -26.61 -20.76
C PRO A 65 -3.15 -25.88 -21.66
N THR A 66 -3.49 -25.81 -22.94
CA THR A 66 -2.75 -25.02 -23.93
C THR A 66 -2.80 -23.52 -23.60
N LEU A 67 -1.93 -22.73 -24.22
CA LEU A 67 -1.99 -21.27 -24.08
C LEU A 67 -3.34 -20.70 -24.57
N GLU A 68 -3.88 -21.25 -25.65
CA GLU A 68 -5.19 -20.89 -26.23
C GLU A 68 -6.33 -21.16 -25.24
N GLU A 69 -6.33 -22.35 -24.62
CA GLU A 69 -7.30 -22.70 -23.58
C GLU A 69 -7.21 -21.78 -22.37
N ARG A 70 -6.00 -21.36 -21.95
CA ARG A 70 -5.82 -20.41 -20.86
C ARG A 70 -6.28 -19.00 -21.23
N MET A 71 -6.08 -18.59 -22.48
CA MET A 71 -6.58 -17.32 -23.02
C MET A 71 -8.12 -17.26 -22.98
N ASP A 72 -8.81 -18.39 -23.16
CA ASP A 72 -10.26 -18.46 -23.01
C ASP A 72 -10.74 -18.12 -21.58
N ASP A 73 -9.90 -18.26 -20.54
CA ASP A 73 -10.26 -17.81 -19.18
C ASP A 73 -10.43 -16.29 -19.14
N VAL A 74 -9.53 -15.54 -19.78
CA VAL A 74 -9.62 -14.08 -19.89
C VAL A 74 -10.92 -13.69 -20.58
N ARG A 75 -11.23 -14.34 -21.71
CA ARG A 75 -12.47 -14.08 -22.47
C ARG A 75 -13.71 -14.39 -21.64
N ALA A 76 -13.74 -15.55 -20.98
CA ALA A 76 -14.87 -15.98 -20.17
C ALA A 76 -15.14 -15.02 -18.99
N VAL A 77 -14.08 -14.55 -18.33
CA VAL A 77 -14.19 -13.61 -17.21
C VAL A 77 -14.62 -12.22 -17.70
N MET A 78 -14.09 -11.74 -18.83
CA MET A 78 -14.54 -10.49 -19.43
C MET A 78 -16.02 -10.55 -19.80
N ASP A 79 -16.47 -11.62 -20.47
CA ASP A 79 -17.86 -11.81 -20.86
C ASP A 79 -18.78 -11.90 -19.62
N ALA A 80 -18.36 -12.61 -18.57
CA ALA A 80 -19.11 -12.72 -17.31
C ALA A 80 -19.22 -11.40 -16.54
N ALA A 81 -18.17 -10.57 -16.58
CA ALA A 81 -18.14 -9.25 -15.97
C ALA A 81 -18.83 -8.17 -16.82
N GLY A 82 -19.26 -8.49 -18.05
CA GLY A 82 -19.84 -7.54 -18.99
C GLY A 82 -18.82 -6.53 -19.54
N SER A 83 -17.55 -6.92 -19.64
CA SER A 83 -16.46 -6.11 -20.19
C SER A 83 -16.29 -6.38 -21.69
N GLU A 84 -16.72 -5.44 -22.51
CA GLU A 84 -16.57 -5.51 -23.96
C GLU A 84 -15.14 -5.19 -24.41
N ARG A 85 -14.46 -4.27 -23.72
CA ARG A 85 -13.10 -3.86 -24.03
C ARG A 85 -12.37 -3.39 -22.78
N ALA A 86 -11.14 -3.84 -22.57
CA ALA A 86 -10.38 -3.55 -21.36
C ALA A 86 -8.89 -3.28 -21.64
N ALA A 87 -8.21 -2.64 -20.68
CA ALA A 87 -6.77 -2.71 -20.57
C ALA A 87 -6.36 -4.06 -19.96
N LEU A 88 -5.36 -4.73 -20.52
CA LEU A 88 -4.82 -5.97 -19.93
C LEU A 88 -3.55 -5.66 -19.14
N VAL A 89 -3.51 -6.10 -17.89
CA VAL A 89 -2.28 -6.05 -17.07
C VAL A 89 -1.76 -7.47 -16.90
N GLY A 90 -0.81 -7.85 -17.74
CA GLY A 90 -0.15 -9.16 -17.72
C GLY A 90 1.06 -9.15 -16.82
N VAL A 91 1.10 -10.03 -15.82
CA VAL A 91 2.23 -10.17 -14.89
C VAL A 91 2.89 -11.53 -15.06
N SER A 92 4.20 -11.56 -15.26
CA SER A 92 4.99 -12.79 -15.39
C SER A 92 4.44 -13.69 -16.53
N GLU A 93 4.04 -14.92 -16.22
CA GLU A 93 3.34 -15.83 -17.16
C GLU A 93 2.03 -15.24 -17.73
N GLY A 94 1.46 -14.22 -17.10
CA GLY A 94 0.34 -13.43 -17.62
C GLY A 94 0.65 -12.66 -18.90
N VAL A 95 1.92 -12.34 -19.15
CA VAL A 95 2.38 -11.59 -20.33
C VAL A 95 2.14 -12.34 -21.64
N PRO A 96 2.63 -13.57 -21.85
CA PRO A 96 2.39 -14.31 -23.09
C PRO A 96 0.90 -14.56 -23.34
N MET A 97 0.09 -14.79 -22.29
CA MET A 97 -1.37 -14.88 -22.43
C MET A 97 -1.99 -13.56 -22.90
N SER A 98 -1.55 -12.42 -22.35
CA SER A 98 -2.06 -11.10 -22.74
C SER A 98 -1.70 -10.76 -24.18
N ILE A 99 -0.48 -11.09 -24.62
CA ILE A 99 -0.01 -10.94 -26.00
C ILE A 99 -0.88 -11.77 -26.95
N MET A 100 -1.10 -13.05 -26.64
CA MET A 100 -1.91 -13.93 -27.47
C MET A 100 -3.37 -13.45 -27.53
N PHE A 101 -3.92 -12.99 -26.41
CA PHE A 101 -5.27 -12.42 -26.36
C PHE A 101 -5.39 -11.17 -27.24
N ALA A 102 -4.44 -10.24 -27.14
CA ALA A 102 -4.46 -9.00 -27.93
C ALA A 102 -4.26 -9.25 -29.42
N ALA A 103 -3.48 -10.28 -29.81
CA ALA A 103 -3.34 -10.67 -31.20
C ALA A 103 -4.62 -11.32 -31.76
N THR A 104 -5.32 -12.09 -30.93
CA THR A 104 -6.53 -12.82 -31.35
C THR A 104 -7.78 -11.94 -31.36
N TYR A 105 -7.90 -11.07 -30.36
CA TYR A 105 -9.07 -10.21 -30.11
C TYR A 105 -8.67 -8.74 -29.92
N PRO A 106 -8.00 -8.11 -30.91
CA PRO A 106 -7.51 -6.74 -30.77
C PRO A 106 -8.63 -5.72 -30.48
N GLU A 107 -9.85 -5.98 -30.92
CA GLU A 107 -11.02 -5.14 -30.64
C GLU A 107 -11.46 -5.18 -29.16
N ARG A 108 -11.13 -6.27 -28.45
CA ARG A 108 -11.42 -6.45 -27.02
C ARG A 108 -10.33 -5.85 -26.12
N VAL A 109 -9.21 -5.37 -26.70
CA VAL A 109 -8.09 -4.80 -25.96
C VAL A 109 -7.95 -3.31 -26.25
N GLN A 110 -7.95 -2.50 -25.21
CA GLN A 110 -7.69 -1.05 -25.32
C GLN A 110 -6.18 -0.76 -25.31
N SER A 111 -5.46 -1.40 -24.40
CA SER A 111 -4.02 -1.24 -24.17
C SER A 111 -3.50 -2.42 -23.35
N MET A 112 -2.18 -2.59 -23.29
CA MET A 112 -1.53 -3.60 -22.46
C MET A 112 -0.49 -3.00 -21.53
N VAL A 113 -0.37 -3.56 -20.33
CA VAL A 113 0.74 -3.35 -19.40
C VAL A 113 1.36 -4.72 -19.11
N LEU A 114 2.62 -4.90 -19.47
CA LEU A 114 3.34 -6.17 -19.34
C LEU A 114 4.43 -6.02 -18.28
N ILE A 115 4.31 -6.77 -17.18
CA ILE A 115 5.17 -6.62 -15.99
C ILE A 115 5.99 -7.89 -15.81
N GLY A 116 7.31 -7.77 -15.89
CA GLY A 116 8.25 -8.84 -15.57
C GLY A 116 8.04 -10.13 -16.37
N GLY A 117 7.53 -10.05 -17.59
CA GLY A 117 7.20 -11.23 -18.40
C GLY A 117 8.22 -11.56 -19.47
N MET A 118 7.84 -12.51 -20.32
CA MET A 118 8.66 -13.07 -21.40
C MET A 118 7.82 -13.45 -22.61
N ALA A 119 8.44 -13.44 -23.79
CA ALA A 119 7.83 -13.96 -25.01
C ALA A 119 8.01 -15.48 -25.14
N ARG A 120 9.10 -16.01 -24.57
CA ARG A 120 9.42 -17.43 -24.52
C ARG A 120 9.99 -17.76 -23.14
N SER A 121 9.60 -18.90 -22.58
CA SER A 121 10.02 -19.32 -21.23
C SER A 121 11.34 -20.07 -21.20
N THR A 122 11.80 -20.61 -22.33
CA THR A 122 12.97 -21.49 -22.41
C THR A 122 14.01 -20.98 -23.40
N TYR A 123 15.25 -21.41 -23.23
CA TYR A 123 16.36 -21.08 -24.11
C TYR A 123 16.04 -21.37 -25.60
N ALA A 124 16.49 -20.47 -26.47
CA ALA A 124 16.69 -20.71 -27.89
C ALA A 124 17.94 -19.94 -28.36
N ASP A 125 18.55 -20.34 -29.48
CA ASP A 125 19.79 -19.72 -29.99
C ASP A 125 19.62 -18.21 -30.23
N ASP A 126 18.44 -17.79 -30.69
CA ASP A 126 18.03 -16.42 -30.93
C ASP A 126 17.30 -15.76 -29.75
N TYR A 127 17.12 -16.50 -28.64
CA TYR A 127 16.51 -16.04 -27.39
C TYR A 127 17.26 -16.64 -26.16
N PRO A 128 18.56 -16.31 -25.96
CA PRO A 128 19.44 -17.12 -25.10
C PRO A 128 19.46 -16.77 -23.60
N TRP A 129 18.55 -15.93 -23.10
CA TRP A 129 18.53 -15.50 -21.70
C TRP A 129 17.63 -16.29 -20.74
N PRO A 130 16.57 -17.01 -21.17
CA PRO A 130 15.95 -18.00 -20.31
C PRO A 130 16.83 -19.24 -20.17
N LEU A 131 16.51 -20.07 -19.19
CA LEU A 131 17.23 -21.32 -18.96
C LEU A 131 16.82 -22.41 -19.97
N PRO A 132 17.69 -23.39 -20.26
CA PRO A 132 17.31 -24.60 -20.97
C PRO A 132 16.21 -25.37 -20.25
N VAL A 133 15.42 -26.14 -21.01
CA VAL A 133 14.31 -26.95 -20.47
C VAL A 133 14.79 -27.87 -19.35
N GLU A 134 15.94 -28.53 -19.54
CA GLU A 134 16.50 -29.48 -18.59
C GLU A 134 16.84 -28.80 -17.26
N ALA A 135 17.42 -27.60 -17.31
CA ALA A 135 17.76 -26.83 -16.11
C ALA A 135 16.52 -26.31 -15.37
N LEU A 136 15.46 -25.94 -16.09
CA LEU A 136 14.17 -25.55 -15.49
C LEU A 136 13.50 -26.75 -14.82
N MET A 137 13.52 -27.91 -15.46
CA MET A 137 12.95 -29.14 -14.90
C MET A 137 13.72 -29.61 -13.67
N GLU A 138 15.06 -29.57 -13.71
CA GLU A 138 15.92 -29.85 -12.55
C GLU A 138 15.62 -28.87 -11.42
N SER A 139 15.58 -27.57 -11.72
CA SER A 139 15.26 -26.55 -10.71
C SER A 139 13.89 -26.75 -10.08
N ALA A 140 12.87 -27.06 -10.89
CA ALA A 140 11.52 -27.34 -10.41
C ALA A 140 11.48 -28.61 -9.53
N GLY A 141 12.18 -29.66 -9.93
CA GLY A 141 12.25 -30.93 -9.21
C GLY A 141 13.01 -30.86 -7.89
N GLU A 142 14.09 -30.08 -7.82
CA GLU A 142 14.97 -30.02 -6.65
C GLU A 142 14.65 -28.89 -5.69
N PHE A 143 14.20 -27.73 -6.19
CA PHE A 143 14.07 -26.51 -5.38
C PHE A 143 12.64 -25.96 -5.28
N VAL A 144 11.74 -26.31 -6.21
CA VAL A 144 10.34 -25.83 -6.16
C VAL A 144 9.43 -26.89 -5.54
N LEU A 145 9.31 -28.07 -6.16
CA LEU A 145 8.37 -29.11 -5.74
C LEU A 145 8.59 -29.60 -4.29
N PRO A 146 9.83 -29.86 -3.82
CA PRO A 146 10.06 -30.34 -2.44
C PRO A 146 9.73 -29.30 -1.36
N TYR A 147 9.80 -28.02 -1.72
CA TYR A 147 9.62 -26.90 -0.80
C TYR A 147 8.29 -26.15 -1.01
N TRP A 148 7.47 -26.60 -1.96
CA TRP A 148 6.18 -25.99 -2.25
C TRP A 148 5.28 -25.95 -1.02
N GLY A 149 4.72 -24.78 -0.74
CA GLY A 149 3.91 -24.54 0.44
C GLY A 149 4.71 -24.23 1.71
N GLN A 150 6.03 -24.05 1.61
CA GLN A 150 6.89 -23.58 2.71
C GLN A 150 7.26 -22.09 2.56
N GLY A 151 6.83 -21.43 1.48
CA GLY A 151 7.05 -20.01 1.26
C GLY A 151 8.43 -19.68 0.71
N THR A 152 9.20 -20.68 0.26
CA THR A 152 10.55 -20.47 -0.27
C THR A 152 10.55 -19.67 -1.57
N MET A 153 9.42 -19.58 -2.28
CA MET A 153 9.31 -18.74 -3.48
C MET A 153 9.55 -17.25 -3.19
N VAL A 154 9.40 -16.80 -1.93
CA VAL A 154 9.74 -15.43 -1.54
C VAL A 154 11.19 -15.08 -1.90
N GLU A 155 12.12 -16.05 -1.83
CA GLU A 155 13.55 -15.83 -2.08
C GLU A 155 13.87 -15.47 -3.54
N VAL A 156 12.96 -15.79 -4.47
CA VAL A 156 13.09 -15.50 -5.90
C VAL A 156 12.06 -14.48 -6.40
N VAL A 157 10.85 -14.48 -5.85
CA VAL A 157 9.76 -13.56 -6.26
C VAL A 157 9.89 -12.20 -5.59
N ALA A 158 10.30 -12.15 -4.32
CA ALA A 158 10.51 -10.92 -3.57
C ALA A 158 11.77 -11.04 -2.69
N PRO A 159 12.98 -11.12 -3.29
CA PRO A 159 14.22 -11.24 -2.53
C PRO A 159 14.43 -10.16 -1.46
N SER A 160 13.84 -8.97 -1.64
CA SER A 160 13.85 -7.90 -0.62
C SER A 160 13.18 -8.32 0.71
N GLN A 161 12.31 -9.33 0.67
CA GLN A 161 11.53 -9.85 1.80
C GLN A 161 11.98 -11.25 2.22
N ALA A 162 13.09 -11.77 1.70
CA ALA A 162 13.50 -13.16 1.94
C ALA A 162 13.73 -13.50 3.43
N GLU A 163 14.14 -12.50 4.21
CA GLU A 163 14.40 -12.60 5.66
C GLU A 163 13.18 -12.22 6.52
N ASP A 164 12.07 -11.80 5.91
CA ASP A 164 10.84 -11.47 6.61
C ASP A 164 10.01 -12.75 6.86
N ALA A 165 9.83 -13.08 8.14
CA ALA A 165 9.12 -14.28 8.57
C ALA A 165 7.61 -14.21 8.25
N ASP A 166 7.00 -13.04 8.34
CA ASP A 166 5.58 -12.84 8.05
C ASP A 166 5.32 -12.92 6.54
N ALA A 167 6.20 -12.31 5.74
CA ALA A 167 6.16 -12.46 4.29
C ALA A 167 6.31 -13.92 3.88
N ARG A 168 7.31 -14.65 4.42
CA ARG A 168 7.50 -16.08 4.15
C ARG A 168 6.29 -16.92 4.55
N ALA A 169 5.70 -16.65 5.72
CA ALA A 169 4.50 -17.35 6.18
C ALA A 169 3.29 -17.09 5.26
N TRP A 170 3.13 -15.86 4.76
CA TRP A 170 2.11 -15.53 3.78
C TRP A 170 2.34 -16.24 2.45
N PHE A 171 3.56 -16.20 1.90
CA PHE A 171 3.92 -16.93 0.68
C PHE A 171 3.62 -18.44 0.82
N ALA A 172 3.96 -19.04 1.95
CA ALA A 172 3.67 -20.43 2.23
C ALA A 172 2.15 -20.72 2.20
N ARG A 173 1.33 -19.81 2.73
CA ARG A 173 -0.13 -19.95 2.75
C ARG A 173 -0.71 -19.83 1.34
N ILE A 174 -0.31 -18.82 0.57
CA ILE A 174 -0.84 -18.60 -0.78
C ILE A 174 -0.39 -19.71 -1.75
N GLU A 175 0.84 -20.23 -1.62
CA GLU A 175 1.31 -21.40 -2.40
C GLU A 175 0.39 -22.61 -2.22
N ARG A 176 0.10 -22.98 -0.96
CA ARG A 176 -0.78 -24.12 -0.63
C ARG A 176 -2.21 -23.91 -1.09
N ALA A 177 -2.68 -22.67 -1.06
CA ALA A 177 -4.04 -22.32 -1.48
C ALA A 177 -4.18 -22.19 -3.00
N THR A 178 -3.09 -21.85 -3.71
CA THR A 178 -3.07 -21.76 -5.18
C THR A 178 -3.18 -23.14 -5.79
N ALA A 179 -2.26 -24.05 -5.45
CA ALA A 179 -2.15 -25.34 -6.13
C ALA A 179 -1.54 -26.41 -5.23
N SER A 180 -1.98 -27.66 -5.39
CA SER A 180 -1.29 -28.80 -4.82
C SER A 180 0.04 -29.04 -5.56
N PRO A 181 1.04 -29.73 -4.96
CA PRO A 181 2.27 -30.08 -5.66
C PRO A 181 2.05 -30.89 -6.95
N GLY A 182 1.03 -31.76 -6.97
CA GLY A 182 0.66 -32.52 -8.17
C GLY A 182 0.06 -31.63 -9.27
N MET A 183 -0.72 -30.62 -8.90
CA MET A 183 -1.21 -29.61 -9.84
C MET A 183 -0.04 -28.76 -10.37
N LEU A 184 0.84 -28.28 -9.50
CA LEU A 184 2.06 -27.55 -9.91
C LEU A 184 2.88 -28.35 -10.92
N ALA A 185 3.14 -29.64 -10.65
CA ALA A 185 3.85 -30.52 -11.57
C ALA A 185 3.11 -30.70 -12.91
N SER A 186 1.79 -30.81 -12.88
CA SER A 186 0.96 -30.94 -14.09
C SER A 186 0.97 -29.67 -14.94
N LEU A 187 1.07 -28.50 -14.29
CA LEU A 187 1.06 -27.19 -14.92
C LEU A 187 2.45 -26.75 -15.39
N ALA A 188 3.53 -27.32 -14.85
CA ALA A 188 4.90 -26.97 -15.22
C ALA A 188 5.18 -27.13 -16.72
N GLN A 189 4.63 -28.16 -17.37
CA GLN A 189 4.80 -28.35 -18.81
C GLN A 189 4.25 -27.18 -19.62
N MET A 190 3.12 -26.59 -19.19
CA MET A 190 2.54 -25.44 -19.89
C MET A 190 3.48 -24.25 -19.91
N PHE A 191 4.27 -24.07 -18.85
CA PHE A 191 5.25 -23.00 -18.76
C PHE A 191 6.36 -23.25 -19.77
N LEU A 192 6.89 -24.47 -19.84
CA LEU A 192 7.97 -24.86 -20.76
C LEU A 192 7.62 -24.68 -22.23
N ASP A 193 6.34 -24.86 -22.58
CA ASP A 193 5.84 -24.79 -23.96
C ASP A 193 5.52 -23.35 -24.41
N ILE A 194 5.68 -22.33 -23.55
CA ILE A 194 5.42 -20.93 -23.92
C ILE A 194 6.44 -20.45 -24.94
N ASP A 195 5.95 -20.14 -26.14
CA ASP A 195 6.62 -19.33 -27.14
C ASP A 195 5.59 -18.54 -27.96
N VAL A 196 5.55 -17.23 -27.76
CA VAL A 196 4.68 -16.30 -28.50
C VAL A 196 5.49 -15.34 -29.38
N ARG A 197 6.80 -15.60 -29.60
CA ARG A 197 7.70 -14.66 -30.30
C ARG A 197 7.20 -14.29 -31.69
N ASP A 198 6.63 -15.24 -32.44
CA ASP A 198 6.08 -15.00 -33.78
C ASP A 198 4.80 -14.16 -33.77
N VAL A 199 4.09 -14.12 -32.63
CA VAL A 199 2.86 -13.36 -32.45
C VAL A 199 3.14 -11.92 -32.05
N VAL A 200 4.23 -11.68 -31.29
CA VAL A 200 4.57 -10.36 -30.75
C VAL A 200 4.52 -9.22 -31.79
N PRO A 201 5.11 -9.36 -33.00
CA PRO A 201 5.11 -8.27 -33.99
C PRO A 201 3.72 -7.93 -34.57
N THR A 202 2.71 -8.79 -34.35
CA THR A 202 1.35 -8.61 -34.87
C THR A 202 0.45 -7.80 -33.93
N VAL A 203 0.91 -7.51 -32.71
CA VAL A 203 0.12 -6.82 -31.69
C VAL A 203 0.31 -5.30 -31.83
N HIS A 204 -0.77 -4.59 -32.18
CA HIS A 204 -0.76 -3.15 -32.43
C HIS A 204 -1.44 -2.30 -31.35
N VAL A 205 -1.81 -2.90 -30.22
CA VAL A 205 -2.38 -2.13 -29.11
C VAL A 205 -1.26 -1.39 -28.36
N PRO A 206 -1.50 -0.13 -27.92
CA PRO A 206 -0.52 0.58 -27.11
C PRO A 206 -0.07 -0.26 -25.92
N THR A 207 1.24 -0.39 -25.72
CA THR A 207 1.79 -1.27 -24.69
C THR A 207 2.82 -0.58 -23.80
N LEU A 208 2.68 -0.73 -22.49
CA LEU A 208 3.73 -0.41 -21.51
C LEU A 208 4.41 -1.71 -21.07
N VAL A 209 5.73 -1.75 -21.15
CA VAL A 209 6.55 -2.85 -20.59
C VAL A 209 7.25 -2.33 -19.34
N LEU A 210 7.00 -2.96 -18.19
CA LEU A 210 7.64 -2.66 -16.91
C LEU A 210 8.52 -3.84 -16.50
N HIS A 211 9.79 -3.59 -16.19
CA HIS A 211 10.71 -4.65 -15.79
C HIS A 211 11.73 -4.17 -14.77
N ARG A 212 11.95 -4.94 -13.70
CA ARG A 212 12.98 -4.67 -12.70
C ARG A 212 14.37 -5.04 -13.23
N ARG A 213 15.34 -4.14 -13.08
CA ARG A 213 16.70 -4.32 -13.65
C ARG A 213 17.43 -5.56 -13.13
N HIS A 214 17.14 -5.97 -11.90
CA HIS A 214 17.79 -7.11 -11.24
C HIS A 214 16.81 -8.23 -10.90
N ASP A 215 15.69 -8.32 -11.61
CA ASP A 215 14.72 -9.42 -11.49
C ASP A 215 15.45 -10.77 -11.58
N ARG A 216 15.36 -11.56 -10.50
CA ARG A 216 16.04 -12.85 -10.37
C ARG A 216 15.27 -14.00 -11.00
N LEU A 217 13.96 -13.83 -11.23
CA LEU A 217 13.09 -14.86 -11.76
C LEU A 217 12.98 -14.76 -13.28
N VAL A 218 12.78 -13.55 -13.80
CA VAL A 218 12.68 -13.29 -15.24
C VAL A 218 13.67 -12.22 -15.64
N ASN A 219 14.67 -12.61 -16.43
CA ASN A 219 15.74 -11.69 -16.84
C ASN A 219 15.17 -10.45 -17.56
N VAL A 220 15.66 -9.25 -17.20
CA VAL A 220 15.26 -7.96 -17.81
C VAL A 220 15.39 -7.91 -19.34
N ARG A 221 16.27 -8.73 -19.92
CA ARG A 221 16.40 -8.86 -21.38
C ARG A 221 15.12 -9.35 -22.06
N ASN A 222 14.26 -10.08 -21.35
CA ASN A 222 12.92 -10.43 -21.85
C ASN A 222 12.07 -9.18 -22.10
N GLY A 223 12.02 -8.26 -21.13
CA GLY A 223 11.28 -6.99 -21.26
C GLY A 223 11.86 -6.08 -22.33
N ARG A 224 13.20 -6.00 -22.44
CA ARG A 224 13.87 -5.27 -23.54
C ARG A 224 13.49 -5.83 -24.90
N TRP A 225 13.56 -7.15 -25.07
CA TRP A 225 13.20 -7.80 -26.32
C TRP A 225 11.73 -7.55 -26.68
N LEU A 226 10.81 -7.66 -25.70
CA LEU A 226 9.38 -7.36 -25.92
C LEU A 226 9.18 -5.93 -26.43
N ALA A 227 9.82 -4.95 -25.79
CA ALA A 227 9.70 -3.54 -26.20
C ALA A 227 10.33 -3.25 -27.57
N GLU A 228 11.35 -4.00 -27.98
CA GLU A 228 11.96 -3.89 -29.31
C GLU A 228 11.08 -4.50 -30.42
N HIS A 229 10.27 -5.51 -30.11
CA HIS A 229 9.50 -6.28 -31.10
C HIS A 229 8.01 -5.95 -31.13
N LEU A 230 7.48 -5.29 -30.09
CA LEU A 230 6.14 -4.72 -30.07
C LEU A 230 6.14 -3.35 -30.78
N PRO A 231 5.36 -3.15 -31.86
CA PRO A 231 5.37 -1.91 -32.64
C PRO A 231 5.10 -0.63 -31.84
N ASP A 232 4.17 -0.70 -30.87
CA ASP A 232 3.69 0.45 -30.10
C ASP A 232 3.99 0.27 -28.60
N ALA A 233 5.21 -0.15 -28.27
CA ALA A 233 5.65 -0.37 -26.89
C ALA A 233 6.56 0.73 -26.32
N ARG A 234 6.36 1.03 -25.04
CA ARG A 234 7.26 1.84 -24.20
C ARG A 234 7.84 0.96 -23.09
N LEU A 235 9.16 0.88 -22.99
CA LEU A 235 9.85 0.23 -21.87
C LEU A 235 10.11 1.22 -20.73
N VAL A 236 9.82 0.79 -19.51
CA VAL A 236 10.28 1.44 -18.28
C VAL A 236 11.00 0.40 -17.41
N GLU A 237 12.28 0.64 -17.17
CA GLU A 237 13.09 -0.19 -16.27
C GLU A 237 13.07 0.35 -14.85
N LEU A 238 12.60 -0.46 -13.91
CA LEU A 238 12.48 -0.12 -12.50
C LEU A 238 13.75 -0.56 -11.73
N PRO A 239 14.19 0.20 -10.70
CA PRO A 239 15.25 -0.26 -9.80
C PRO A 239 14.78 -1.47 -8.97
N GLY A 240 15.70 -2.22 -8.38
CA GLY A 240 15.36 -3.36 -7.52
C GLY A 240 15.47 -4.72 -8.20
N SER A 241 15.18 -5.77 -7.42
CA SER A 241 15.36 -7.17 -7.76
C SER A 241 14.12 -8.05 -7.57
N ASP A 242 13.08 -7.53 -6.93
CA ASP A 242 11.81 -8.21 -6.76
C ASP A 242 11.13 -8.40 -8.11
N HIS A 243 10.61 -9.59 -8.34
CA HIS A 243 9.79 -9.89 -9.51
C HIS A 243 8.38 -9.29 -9.37
N SER A 244 7.88 -9.22 -8.13
CA SER A 244 6.60 -8.60 -7.81
C SER A 244 6.69 -7.08 -7.73
N LEU A 245 5.57 -6.37 -7.97
CA LEU A 245 5.47 -4.92 -7.75
C LEU A 245 5.06 -4.56 -6.31
N LEU A 246 5.10 -5.49 -5.37
CA LEU A 246 4.47 -5.31 -4.05
C LEU A 246 5.31 -4.48 -3.07
N TYR A 247 6.64 -4.52 -3.18
CA TYR A 247 7.52 -4.08 -2.10
C TYR A 247 8.49 -2.96 -2.49
N GLU A 248 9.27 -3.13 -3.55
CA GLU A 248 10.29 -2.14 -3.92
C GLU A 248 9.67 -0.99 -4.71
N GLU A 249 9.53 0.20 -4.14
CA GLU A 249 8.95 1.38 -4.84
C GLU A 249 7.60 1.11 -5.55
N PRO A 250 6.60 0.52 -4.86
CA PRO A 250 5.31 0.16 -5.48
C PRO A 250 4.58 1.39 -6.04
N GLU A 251 4.68 2.55 -5.39
CA GLU A 251 4.03 3.80 -5.82
C GLU A 251 4.62 4.32 -7.15
N SER A 252 5.92 4.16 -7.35
CA SER A 252 6.61 4.55 -8.59
C SER A 252 6.12 3.69 -9.76
N ALA A 253 6.09 2.37 -9.56
CA ALA A 253 5.60 1.43 -10.56
C ALA A 253 4.12 1.67 -10.89
N LEU A 254 3.29 1.85 -9.86
CA LEU A 254 1.87 2.18 -10.01
C LEU A 254 1.63 3.50 -10.73
N GLY A 255 2.45 4.51 -10.47
CA GLY A 255 2.38 5.80 -11.16
C GLY A 255 2.59 5.66 -12.66
N GLU A 256 3.51 4.80 -13.10
CA GLU A 256 3.72 4.50 -14.53
C GLU A 256 2.52 3.77 -15.15
N VAL A 257 1.93 2.81 -14.42
CA VAL A 257 0.72 2.10 -14.86
C VAL A 257 -0.45 3.07 -15.01
N GLN A 258 -0.71 3.88 -13.99
CA GLN A 258 -1.82 4.83 -13.98
C GLN A 258 -1.65 5.90 -15.07
N GLU A 259 -0.45 6.49 -15.19
CA GLU A 259 -0.18 7.50 -16.22
C GLU A 259 -0.39 6.94 -17.61
N PHE A 260 0.09 5.73 -17.87
CA PHE A 260 -0.07 5.09 -19.17
C PHE A 260 -1.54 4.79 -19.50
N LEU A 261 -2.31 4.30 -18.53
CA LEU A 261 -3.70 3.89 -18.76
C LEU A 261 -4.69 5.06 -18.79
N THR A 262 -4.43 6.13 -18.03
CA THR A 262 -5.38 7.24 -17.84
C THR A 262 -4.91 8.57 -18.44
N GLY A 263 -3.63 8.67 -18.82
CA GLY A 263 -3.01 9.92 -19.26
C GLY A 263 -2.69 10.91 -18.14
N ALA A 264 -2.96 10.56 -16.87
CA ALA A 264 -2.70 11.41 -15.71
C ALA A 264 -1.98 10.62 -14.60
N ARG A 265 -0.98 11.24 -13.97
CA ARG A 265 -0.50 10.77 -12.66
C ARG A 265 -1.40 11.35 -11.58
N SER A 266 -2.14 10.52 -10.86
CA SER A 266 -2.55 10.92 -9.52
C SER A 266 -1.33 10.74 -8.63
N THR A 267 -0.70 11.83 -8.20
CA THR A 267 0.05 11.76 -6.94
C THR A 267 -0.95 11.28 -5.88
N PRO A 268 -0.67 10.21 -5.11
CA PRO A 268 -1.53 9.85 -4.00
C PRO A 268 -1.59 11.07 -3.09
N THR A 269 -2.73 11.74 -3.05
CA THR A 269 -3.00 12.66 -1.95
C THR A 269 -3.05 11.76 -0.72
N PRO A 270 -2.14 11.90 0.27
CA PRO A 270 -2.36 11.23 1.54
C PRO A 270 -3.78 11.57 2.01
N ASP A 271 -4.49 10.64 2.64
CA ASP A 271 -5.80 10.92 3.21
C ASP A 271 -5.64 12.11 4.16
N ARG A 272 -6.06 13.29 3.69
CA ARG A 272 -5.94 14.53 4.43
C ARG A 272 -7.24 14.76 5.14
N MET A 273 -7.14 14.91 6.46
CA MET A 273 -8.28 15.32 7.27
C MET A 273 -8.00 16.67 7.91
N LEU A 274 -9.02 17.53 7.92
CA LEU A 274 -8.99 18.71 8.78
C LEU A 274 -9.22 18.23 10.23
N ALA A 275 -8.25 18.48 11.11
CA ALA A 275 -8.36 18.08 12.51
C ALA A 275 -7.85 19.19 13.44
N THR A 276 -8.38 19.22 14.66
CA THR A 276 -7.75 19.96 15.75
C THR A 276 -6.80 19.03 16.50
N VAL A 277 -5.51 19.37 16.49
CA VAL A 277 -4.45 18.63 17.15
C VAL A 277 -4.20 19.22 18.53
N LEU A 278 -4.21 18.37 19.56
CA LEU A 278 -3.87 18.68 20.94
C LEU A 278 -2.55 18.01 21.30
N PHE A 279 -1.60 18.80 21.79
CA PHE A 279 -0.47 18.30 22.55
C PHE A 279 -0.62 18.67 24.02
N THR A 280 -0.30 17.73 24.91
CA THR A 280 -0.15 17.99 26.34
C THR A 280 1.21 17.54 26.82
N ASP A 281 1.70 18.16 27.89
CA ASP A 281 3.00 17.86 28.47
C ASP A 281 3.04 18.21 29.97
N ILE A 282 3.74 17.42 30.79
CA ILE A 282 3.91 17.72 32.22
C ILE A 282 5.09 18.68 32.37
N VAL A 283 4.83 19.85 32.95
CA VAL A 283 5.87 20.85 33.19
C VAL A 283 6.84 20.34 34.26
N ASP A 284 8.13 20.47 33.96
CA ASP A 284 9.24 20.05 34.84
C ASP A 284 9.20 18.57 35.26
N SER A 285 8.62 17.69 34.43
CA SER A 285 8.42 16.26 34.72
C SER A 285 9.67 15.54 35.19
N THR A 286 10.84 15.81 34.59
CA THR A 286 12.12 15.19 34.95
C THR A 286 12.56 15.60 36.37
N LYS A 287 12.33 16.87 36.73
CA LYS A 287 12.61 17.37 38.08
C LYS A 287 11.66 16.73 39.08
N THR A 288 10.36 16.69 38.79
CA THR A 288 9.35 16.05 39.64
C THR A 288 9.63 14.56 39.84
N ALA A 289 10.04 13.84 38.78
CA ALA A 289 10.43 12.45 38.85
C ALA A 289 11.63 12.23 39.78
N THR A 290 12.64 13.11 39.72
CA THR A 290 13.82 13.06 40.58
C THR A 290 13.47 13.30 42.05
N GLU A 291 12.56 14.25 42.33
CA GLU A 291 12.13 14.58 43.69
C GLU A 291 11.25 13.50 44.33
N LEU A 292 10.38 12.85 43.55
CA LEU A 292 9.44 11.83 44.03
C LEU A 292 10.04 10.41 44.06
N GLY A 293 11.05 10.14 43.22
CA GLY A 293 11.58 8.81 42.97
C GLY A 293 10.68 7.93 42.10
N ASP A 294 11.28 6.97 41.40
CA ASP A 294 10.66 6.21 40.30
C ASP A 294 9.29 5.60 40.63
N ARG A 295 9.14 5.02 41.83
CA ARG A 295 7.89 4.34 42.22
C ARG A 295 6.73 5.33 42.33
N ARG A 296 6.93 6.44 43.05
CA ARG A 296 5.87 7.44 43.27
C ARG A 296 5.61 8.25 42.02
N TRP A 297 6.65 8.50 41.21
CA TRP A 297 6.49 9.09 39.89
C TRP A 297 5.63 8.22 38.98
N ARG A 298 5.84 6.88 38.98
CA ARG A 298 5.00 5.95 38.21
C ARG A 298 3.53 6.02 38.61
N GLU A 299 3.23 6.07 39.90
CA GLU A 299 1.84 6.21 40.40
C GLU A 299 1.18 7.52 39.94
N VAL A 300 1.93 8.63 39.97
CA VAL A 300 1.47 9.94 39.46
C VAL A 300 1.25 9.89 37.96
N LEU A 301 2.18 9.30 37.20
CA LEU A 301 2.09 9.20 35.75
C LEU A 301 0.90 8.33 35.33
N GLU A 302 0.68 7.19 35.98
CA GLU A 302 -0.50 6.34 35.74
C GLU A 302 -1.81 7.07 36.07
N GLY A 303 -1.82 7.86 37.16
CA GLY A 303 -2.95 8.73 37.51
C GLY A 303 -3.25 9.77 36.43
N HIS A 304 -2.20 10.43 35.93
CA HIS A 304 -2.31 11.44 34.88
C HIS A 304 -2.79 10.82 33.57
N GLN A 305 -2.20 9.70 33.14
CA GLN A 305 -2.59 9.01 31.91
C GLN A 305 -4.06 8.56 31.94
N ARG A 306 -4.57 8.11 33.09
CA ARG A 306 -6.01 7.83 33.25
C ARG A 306 -6.86 9.09 33.11
N ALA A 307 -6.48 10.17 33.79
CA ALA A 307 -7.20 11.44 33.72
C ALA A 307 -7.27 12.01 32.28
N VAL A 308 -6.18 11.87 31.52
CA VAL A 308 -6.15 12.26 30.10
C VAL A 308 -7.11 11.43 29.28
N ARG A 309 -7.10 10.10 29.41
CA ARG A 309 -8.00 9.21 28.67
C ARG A 309 -9.47 9.45 29.01
N ASP A 310 -9.78 9.68 30.28
CA ASP A 310 -11.13 10.03 30.73
C ASP A 310 -11.60 11.36 30.12
N ALA A 311 -10.71 12.37 30.05
CA ALA A 311 -11.02 13.63 29.39
C ALA A 311 -11.20 13.47 27.87
N LEU A 312 -10.34 12.72 27.19
CA LEU A 312 -10.48 12.43 25.77
C LEU A 312 -11.80 11.73 25.48
N ALA A 313 -12.16 10.69 26.24
CA ALA A 313 -13.43 10.00 26.10
C ALA A 313 -14.63 10.94 26.34
N ARG A 314 -14.55 11.83 27.33
CA ARG A 314 -15.63 12.78 27.66
C ARG A 314 -15.89 13.80 26.55
N PHE A 315 -14.87 14.19 25.80
CA PHE A 315 -14.96 15.24 24.78
C PHE A 315 -14.83 14.70 23.35
N ASP A 316 -15.06 13.41 23.13
CA ASP A 316 -14.81 12.63 21.90
C ASP A 316 -13.48 13.01 21.20
N GLY A 317 -12.39 13.00 21.96
CA GLY A 317 -11.03 13.08 21.44
C GLY A 317 -10.48 11.69 21.11
N ARG A 318 -9.75 11.58 20.00
CA ARG A 318 -9.01 10.37 19.64
C ARG A 318 -7.57 10.48 20.12
N GLU A 319 -7.14 9.60 21.03
CA GLU A 319 -5.73 9.42 21.37
C GLU A 319 -4.98 8.91 20.14
N VAL A 320 -3.88 9.57 19.76
CA VAL A 320 -2.98 9.12 18.69
C VAL A 320 -1.83 8.34 19.32
N LYS A 321 -1.12 8.98 20.27
CA LYS A 321 -0.02 8.35 21.02
C LYS A 321 0.33 9.13 22.28
N SER A 322 0.97 8.46 23.23
CA SER A 322 1.67 9.10 24.35
C SER A 322 3.11 9.43 23.97
N THR A 323 3.60 10.58 24.43
CA THR A 323 5.00 11.04 24.24
C THR A 323 5.83 10.86 25.51
N GLY A 324 5.45 9.93 26.38
CA GLY A 324 6.06 9.68 27.69
C GLY A 324 5.21 10.28 28.82
N ASP A 325 5.47 11.54 29.15
CA ASP A 325 4.71 12.38 30.08
C ASP A 325 3.64 13.24 29.40
N GLY A 326 3.62 13.25 28.07
CA GLY A 326 2.65 13.98 27.25
C GLY A 326 1.75 13.09 26.40
N PHE A 327 0.83 13.74 25.69
CA PHE A 327 -0.10 13.09 24.77
C PHE A 327 -0.25 13.89 23.47
N LEU A 328 -0.45 13.16 22.38
CA LEU A 328 -0.94 13.65 21.10
C LEU A 328 -2.36 13.11 20.90
N ALA A 329 -3.32 14.00 20.67
CA ALA A 329 -4.70 13.66 20.39
C ALA A 329 -5.31 14.54 19.30
N THR A 330 -6.40 14.08 18.70
CA THR A 330 -7.14 14.80 17.66
C THR A 330 -8.62 14.95 18.00
N PHE A 331 -9.23 16.01 17.48
CA PHE A 331 -10.65 16.32 17.60
C PHE A 331 -11.22 16.80 16.27
N ASP A 332 -12.50 16.50 16.04
CA ASP A 332 -13.31 17.00 14.93
C ASP A 332 -13.70 18.49 15.07
N GLY A 333 -13.51 19.06 16.27
CA GLY A 333 -13.84 20.46 16.55
C GLY A 333 -12.92 21.14 17.58
N PRO A 334 -12.49 22.39 17.34
CA PRO A 334 -11.52 23.07 18.21
C PRO A 334 -12.03 23.37 19.63
N ALA A 335 -13.33 23.65 19.79
CA ALA A 335 -13.92 23.90 21.11
C ALA A 335 -13.80 22.67 22.03
N ARG A 336 -14.00 21.46 21.48
CA ARG A 336 -13.88 20.20 22.21
C ARG A 336 -12.46 19.97 22.69
N GLY A 337 -11.48 20.23 21.82
CA GLY A 337 -10.07 20.17 22.18
C GLY A 337 -9.72 21.12 23.33
N ILE A 338 -10.21 22.37 23.30
CA ILE A 338 -9.99 23.34 24.39
C ILE A 338 -10.63 22.86 25.70
N HIS A 339 -11.88 22.39 25.67
CA HIS A 339 -12.55 21.88 26.86
C HIS A 339 -11.86 20.64 27.44
N CYS A 340 -11.37 19.75 26.57
CA CYS A 340 -10.58 18.60 26.97
C CYS A 340 -9.27 19.02 27.63
N ALA A 341 -8.52 19.94 27.01
CA ALA A 341 -7.26 20.45 27.57
C ALA A 341 -7.48 21.05 28.97
N ARG A 342 -8.53 21.84 29.17
CA ARG A 342 -8.88 22.39 30.49
C ARG A 342 -9.19 21.30 31.51
N ALA A 343 -9.99 20.30 31.13
CA ALA A 343 -10.29 19.18 32.02
C ALA A 343 -9.04 18.37 32.40
N ILE A 344 -8.07 18.23 31.49
CA ILE A 344 -6.77 17.59 31.77
C ILE A 344 -5.99 18.42 32.80
N LEU A 345 -5.94 19.75 32.64
CA LEU A 345 -5.27 20.64 33.59
C LEU A 345 -5.92 20.55 34.99
N ASP A 346 -7.24 20.65 35.07
CA ASP A 346 -8.00 20.63 36.34
C ASP A 346 -7.85 19.29 37.07
N SER A 347 -7.83 18.17 36.33
CA SER A 347 -7.68 16.83 36.91
C SER A 347 -6.23 16.49 37.28
N SER A 348 -5.26 17.25 36.79
CA SER A 348 -3.84 17.07 37.10
C SER A 348 -3.43 17.78 38.40
N ASP A 349 -4.13 18.84 38.80
CA ASP A 349 -3.85 19.58 40.03
C ASP A 349 -3.90 18.70 41.31
N PRO A 350 -4.91 17.82 41.52
CA PRO A 350 -4.94 16.90 42.66
C PRO A 350 -3.80 15.88 42.68
N LEU A 351 -3.17 15.62 41.54
CA LEU A 351 -2.02 14.71 41.42
C LEU A 351 -0.69 15.40 41.77
N GLY A 352 -0.72 16.72 42.04
CA GLY A 352 0.46 17.51 42.42
C GLY A 352 1.39 17.81 41.25
N ILE A 353 0.90 17.74 40.01
CA ILE A 353 1.65 18.06 38.79
C ILE A 353 0.98 19.21 38.05
N ARG A 354 1.75 19.94 37.25
CA ARG A 354 1.24 21.01 36.38
C ARG A 354 1.40 20.60 34.93
N VAL A 355 0.31 20.67 34.18
CA VAL A 355 0.28 20.30 32.77
C VAL A 355 0.16 21.56 31.92
N ARG A 356 0.77 21.55 30.75
CA ARG A 356 0.58 22.56 29.72
C ARG A 356 -0.06 21.90 28.50
N ALA A 357 -0.79 22.68 27.72
CA ALA A 357 -1.44 22.20 26.50
C ALA A 357 -1.30 23.20 25.35
N GLY A 358 -1.16 22.66 24.14
CA GLY A 358 -1.13 23.43 22.89
C GLY A 358 -2.11 22.89 21.87
N LEU A 359 -2.86 23.78 21.21
CA LEU A 359 -3.78 23.40 20.14
C LEU A 359 -3.58 24.18 18.84
N HIS A 360 -3.74 23.45 17.74
CA HIS A 360 -3.83 24.01 16.40
C HIS A 360 -4.83 23.22 15.56
N THR A 361 -5.54 23.89 14.66
CA THR A 361 -6.44 23.25 13.68
C THR A 361 -5.87 23.44 12.29
N GLY A 362 -5.71 22.35 11.54
CA GLY A 362 -5.17 22.36 10.19
C GLY A 362 -5.30 21.00 9.52
N GLU A 363 -4.92 20.93 8.24
CA GLU A 363 -4.88 19.67 7.50
C GLU A 363 -3.76 18.77 8.06
N CYS A 364 -4.12 17.54 8.38
CA CYS A 364 -3.21 16.49 8.83
C CYS A 364 -3.24 15.34 7.82
N GLU A 365 -2.09 14.73 7.60
CA GLU A 365 -1.95 13.53 6.79
C GLU A 365 -2.19 12.31 7.69
N VAL A 366 -3.11 11.43 7.30
CA VAL A 366 -3.42 10.20 8.07
C VAL A 366 -2.45 9.10 7.66
N MET A 367 -1.77 8.51 8.64
CA MET A 367 -0.74 7.47 8.44
C MET A 367 -1.08 6.26 9.32
N GLY A 368 -2.10 5.49 8.93
CA GLY A 368 -2.64 4.39 9.72
C GLY A 368 -3.28 4.91 11.02
N ASP A 369 -2.69 4.55 12.17
CA ASP A 369 -3.11 5.05 13.49
C ASP A 369 -2.39 6.34 13.93
N ASP A 370 -1.51 6.89 13.08
CA ASP A 370 -0.76 8.11 13.34
C ASP A 370 -1.23 9.29 12.46
N ILE A 371 -0.78 10.49 12.83
CA ILE A 371 -0.99 11.71 12.05
C ILE A 371 0.32 12.46 11.79
N GLY A 372 0.46 12.93 10.55
CA GLY A 372 1.59 13.71 10.07
C GLY A 372 1.18 15.08 9.54
N GLY A 373 2.19 15.84 9.10
CA GLY A 373 1.99 17.13 8.43
C GLY A 373 2.26 18.35 9.31
N ILE A 374 2.24 19.52 8.66
CA ILE A 374 2.65 20.79 9.28
C ILE A 374 1.77 21.17 10.47
N ALA A 375 0.48 20.81 10.46
CA ALA A 375 -0.45 21.10 11.54
C ALA A 375 -0.03 20.44 12.87
N VAL A 376 0.50 19.21 12.81
CA VAL A 376 1.01 18.48 13.98
C VAL A 376 2.23 19.19 14.57
N HIS A 377 3.15 19.63 13.71
CA HIS A 377 4.33 20.38 14.14
C HIS A 377 3.95 21.73 14.76
N ILE A 378 3.00 22.46 14.17
CA ILE A 378 2.49 23.72 14.73
C ILE A 378 1.91 23.48 16.14
N ALA A 379 1.02 22.49 16.30
CA ALA A 379 0.41 22.19 17.60
C ALA A 379 1.46 21.87 18.68
N ALA A 380 2.47 21.06 18.33
CA ALA A 380 3.58 20.74 19.24
C ALA A 380 4.36 22.00 19.64
N ARG A 381 4.62 22.92 18.71
CA ARG A 381 5.32 24.18 19.00
C ARG A 381 4.46 25.13 19.84
N VAL A 382 3.17 25.24 19.56
CA VAL A 382 2.23 25.99 20.41
C VAL A 382 2.25 25.46 21.84
N SER A 383 2.23 24.14 22.03
CA SER A 383 2.32 23.52 23.37
C SER A 383 3.62 23.86 24.08
N ALA A 384 4.75 23.92 23.35
CA ALA A 384 6.04 24.24 23.94
C ALA A 384 6.13 25.69 24.48
N TYR A 385 5.33 26.62 23.93
CA TYR A 385 5.21 28.00 24.42
C TYR A 385 4.24 28.15 25.60
N ALA A 386 3.39 27.15 25.87
CA ALA A 386 2.44 27.20 26.97
C ALA A 386 3.15 27.09 28.33
N GLY A 387 2.74 27.92 29.29
CA GLY A 387 3.18 27.86 30.68
C GLY A 387 2.48 26.77 31.51
N ALA A 388 2.86 26.66 32.78
CA ALA A 388 2.30 25.68 33.71
C ALA A 388 0.82 25.93 34.05
N GLY A 389 -0.05 24.99 33.66
CA GLY A 389 -1.50 25.13 33.75
C GLY A 389 -2.08 26.10 32.73
N GLU A 390 -1.43 26.24 31.58
CA GLU A 390 -1.90 27.07 30.48
C GLU A 390 -2.34 26.21 29.29
N VAL A 391 -3.45 26.60 28.67
CA VAL A 391 -3.86 26.12 27.34
C VAL A 391 -3.57 27.23 26.34
N LEU A 392 -2.59 27.00 25.47
CA LEU A 392 -2.23 27.94 24.41
C LEU A 392 -2.77 27.45 23.06
N VAL A 393 -3.29 28.36 22.24
CA VAL A 393 -3.84 28.03 20.93
C VAL A 393 -3.34 28.97 19.85
N SER A 394 -3.26 28.46 18.61
CA SER A 394 -3.03 29.30 17.43
C SER A 394 -4.23 30.23 17.12
N ARG A 395 -4.00 31.30 16.33
CA ARG A 395 -5.08 32.15 15.81
C ARG A 395 -6.19 31.36 15.11
N THR A 396 -5.85 30.37 14.30
CA THR A 396 -6.83 29.53 13.58
C THR A 396 -7.85 28.90 14.54
N VAL A 397 -7.39 28.36 15.67
CA VAL A 397 -8.28 27.76 16.68
C VAL A 397 -9.23 28.80 17.26
N LYS A 398 -8.70 29.98 17.64
CA LYS A 398 -9.52 31.08 18.18
C LYS A 398 -10.61 31.49 17.19
N ASP A 399 -10.25 31.66 15.92
CA ASP A 399 -11.19 32.15 14.90
C ASP A 399 -12.28 31.11 14.59
N LEU A 400 -11.94 29.81 14.62
CA LEU A 400 -12.89 28.71 14.41
C LEU A 400 -13.87 28.48 15.57
N VAL A 401 -13.59 29.02 16.76
CA VAL A 401 -14.51 28.91 17.92
C VAL A 401 -15.25 30.21 18.24
N ALA A 402 -15.31 31.16 17.28
CA ALA A 402 -16.10 32.37 17.44
C ALA A 402 -17.57 32.02 17.79
N GLY A 403 -18.08 32.58 18.88
CA GLY A 403 -19.45 32.30 19.36
C GLY A 403 -19.58 31.11 20.34
N SER A 404 -18.49 30.39 20.64
CA SER A 404 -18.48 29.28 21.62
C SER A 404 -18.53 29.72 23.10
N GLY A 405 -18.37 31.01 23.37
CA GLY A 405 -18.25 31.55 24.73
C GLY A 405 -16.86 31.37 25.38
N ILE A 406 -15.89 30.79 24.67
CA ILE A 406 -14.50 30.68 25.15
C ILE A 406 -13.82 32.05 25.09
N VAL A 407 -13.20 32.44 26.21
CA VAL A 407 -12.45 33.70 26.32
C VAL A 407 -10.98 33.45 25.99
N PHE A 408 -10.39 34.41 25.27
CA PHE A 408 -9.01 34.35 24.83
C PHE A 408 -8.25 35.59 25.29
N THR A 409 -7.07 35.37 25.85
CA THR A 409 -6.11 36.43 26.16
C THR A 409 -4.97 36.38 25.16
N ASP A 410 -4.65 37.51 24.54
CA ASP A 410 -3.55 37.59 23.57
C ASP A 410 -2.19 37.36 24.26
N ARG A 411 -1.38 36.45 23.72
CA ARG A 411 -0.02 36.14 24.19
C ARG A 411 1.06 36.59 23.21
N GLY A 412 0.70 37.44 22.25
CA GLY A 412 1.63 38.04 21.31
C GLY A 412 1.98 37.15 20.13
N THR A 413 2.94 37.64 19.35
CA THR A 413 3.43 37.00 18.14
C THR A 413 4.71 36.23 18.43
N HIS A 414 4.83 35.00 17.91
CA HIS A 414 5.95 34.09 18.12
C HIS A 414 6.45 33.51 16.80
N GLU A 415 7.77 33.32 16.69
CA GLU A 415 8.36 32.52 15.61
C GLU A 415 8.46 31.06 16.06
N LEU A 416 7.66 30.18 15.46
CA LEU A 416 7.65 28.78 15.83
C LEU A 416 8.82 28.06 15.15
N LYS A 417 9.72 27.43 15.92
CA LYS A 417 10.91 26.74 15.39
C LYS A 417 10.55 25.75 14.26
N GLY A 418 11.02 26.05 13.04
CA GLY A 418 10.86 25.22 11.85
C GLY A 418 9.54 25.39 11.11
N VAL A 419 8.71 26.36 11.51
CA VAL A 419 7.47 26.72 10.81
C VAL A 419 7.67 28.12 10.20
N PRO A 420 7.35 28.33 8.91
CA PRO A 420 7.38 29.66 8.31
C PRO A 420 6.44 30.64 9.01
N ASP A 421 6.69 31.93 8.79
CA ASP A 421 5.88 33.05 9.28
C ASP A 421 5.84 33.24 10.79
N VAL A 422 5.20 34.33 11.19
CA VAL A 422 5.01 34.74 12.57
C VAL A 422 3.59 34.38 13.04
N TRP A 423 3.49 33.74 14.20
CA TRP A 423 2.25 33.13 14.68
C TRP A 423 1.73 33.86 15.91
N GLN A 424 0.49 34.35 15.84
CA GLN A 424 -0.19 34.90 17.02
C GLN A 424 -0.76 33.76 17.87
N LEU A 425 -0.43 33.76 19.15
CA LEU A 425 -0.88 32.76 20.12
C LEU A 425 -1.82 33.39 21.15
N TYR A 426 -2.77 32.58 21.62
CA TYR A 426 -3.78 33.01 22.59
C TYR A 426 -3.89 32.00 23.73
N ALA A 427 -3.96 32.49 24.97
CA ALA A 427 -4.31 31.67 26.11
C ALA A 427 -5.82 31.50 26.16
N ALA A 428 -6.30 30.25 26.19
CA ALA A 428 -7.71 29.90 26.32
C ALA A 428 -8.05 29.63 27.79
N GLY A 429 -8.89 30.49 28.40
CA GLY A 429 -9.14 30.46 29.84
C GLY A 429 -10.44 31.15 30.23
#